data_AF-R0JXW4-F1
#
_entry.id   AF-R0JXW4-F1
#
_cell.length_a   1.000
_cell.length_b   1.000
_cell.length_c   1.000
_cell.angle_alpha   90.00
_cell.angle_beta   90.00
_cell.angle_gamma   90.00
#
_symmetry.space_group_name_H-M   'P 1'
#
loop_
_entity.id
_entity.type
_entity.pdbx_description
1 polymer ?
#
loop_
_entity_poly.entity_id
_entity_poly.type
_entity_poly.pdbx_seq_one_letter_code
_entity_poly.pdbx_strand_id
1 'polypeptide(L)'
;MANPVAAPATVLGTTALFFTGSLVMRGAGCTINDLWDRNLDPHVERTRLRPIARRAITPQQALVFLGGQLTTGLAVLLCFPMECFWYATPSLALVTLYPLAKRVTYYPQIVLGFTFSWGAIIGFPAMGVELLANQAALTAAACLYASNIAWTVLYDMIYAHMDIKDDAKAGIKSIALKHEKETKKVLSGLAIVQLGLLSATGVAAGLGPVFFVGSVGGAALTLGTM
;
A
#
# COMPACT_ATOMS: atom_id res chain seq x y z
N MET A 1 22.71 3.57 -9.23
CA MET A 1 22.82 2.99 -7.88
C MET A 1 23.19 1.51 -7.91
N ALA A 2 22.52 0.67 -8.71
CA ALA A 2 23.05 -0.65 -9.04
C ALA A 2 24.22 -0.51 -10.04
N ASN A 3 25.39 -1.05 -9.70
CA ASN A 3 26.54 -1.14 -10.59
C ASN A 3 27.15 -2.55 -10.50
N PRO A 4 27.18 -3.33 -11.61
CA PRO A 4 26.64 -2.98 -12.93
C PRO A 4 25.11 -2.83 -12.92
N VAL A 5 24.58 -2.14 -13.93
CA VAL A 5 23.13 -2.01 -14.14
C VAL A 5 22.54 -3.42 -14.30
N ALA A 6 21.46 -3.70 -13.56
CA ALA A 6 20.80 -5.00 -13.63
C ALA A 6 20.32 -5.29 -15.06
N ALA A 7 20.51 -6.54 -15.50
CA ALA A 7 20.04 -6.96 -16.82
C ALA A 7 18.50 -6.79 -16.92
N PRO A 8 17.96 -6.42 -18.09
CA PRO A 8 16.51 -6.27 -18.26
C PRO A 8 15.71 -7.51 -17.84
N ALA A 9 16.24 -8.71 -18.08
CA ALA A 9 15.63 -9.96 -17.64
C ALA A 9 15.51 -10.06 -16.11
N THR A 10 16.52 -9.62 -15.36
CA THR A 10 16.48 -9.56 -13.89
C THR A 10 15.41 -8.59 -13.43
N VAL A 11 15.35 -7.39 -14.02
CA VAL A 11 14.33 -6.39 -13.67
C VAL A 11 12.92 -6.92 -13.92
N LEU A 12 12.69 -7.56 -15.07
CA LEU A 12 11.39 -8.17 -15.41
C LEU A 12 11.03 -9.32 -14.47
N GLY A 13 11.99 -10.21 -14.17
CA GLY A 13 11.78 -11.33 -13.25
C GLY A 13 11.43 -10.85 -11.84
N THR A 14 12.20 -9.92 -11.29
CA THR A 14 11.94 -9.32 -9.97
C THR A 14 10.59 -8.60 -9.95
N THR A 15 10.24 -7.86 -11.01
CA THR A 15 8.93 -7.20 -11.13
C THR A 15 7.78 -8.20 -11.17
N ALA A 16 7.92 -9.32 -11.90
CA ALA A 16 6.91 -10.38 -11.94
C ALA A 16 6.72 -11.06 -10.58
N LEU A 17 7.81 -11.27 -9.83
CA LEU A 17 7.74 -11.77 -8.45
C LEU A 17 7.02 -10.76 -7.54
N PHE A 18 7.36 -9.47 -7.60
CA PHE A 18 6.67 -8.44 -6.83
C PHE A 18 5.18 -8.32 -7.19
N PHE A 19 4.84 -8.43 -8.47
CA PHE A 19 3.46 -8.42 -8.94
C PHE A 19 2.68 -9.61 -8.37
N THR A 20 3.25 -10.82 -8.47
CA THR A 20 2.64 -12.05 -7.96
C THR A 20 2.47 -11.98 -6.44
N GLY A 21 3.52 -11.58 -5.72
CA GLY A 21 3.48 -11.39 -4.28
C GLY A 21 2.44 -10.36 -3.86
N SER A 22 2.40 -9.21 -4.54
CA SER A 22 1.40 -8.16 -4.31
C SER A 22 -0.02 -8.66 -4.53
N LEU A 23 -0.28 -9.40 -5.62
CA LEU A 23 -1.60 -9.96 -5.91
C LEU A 23 -2.07 -10.91 -4.82
N VAL A 24 -1.21 -11.85 -4.43
CA VAL A 24 -1.53 -12.86 -3.41
C VAL A 24 -1.70 -12.22 -2.03
N MET A 25 -0.79 -11.34 -1.63
CA MET A 25 -0.83 -10.68 -0.31
C MET A 25 -1.96 -9.66 -0.20
N ARG A 26 -2.34 -8.99 -1.31
CA ARG A 26 -3.56 -8.17 -1.35
C ARG A 26 -4.78 -9.04 -1.10
N GLY A 27 -4.84 -10.20 -1.75
CA GLY A 27 -5.87 -11.21 -1.51
C GLY A 27 -5.92 -11.64 -0.05
N ALA A 28 -4.77 -11.95 0.57
CA ALA A 28 -4.68 -12.34 1.98
C ALA A 28 -5.22 -11.26 2.91
N GLY A 29 -4.84 -9.99 2.68
CA GLY A 29 -5.36 -8.85 3.44
C GLY A 29 -6.89 -8.69 3.31
N CYS A 30 -7.44 -8.90 2.11
CA CYS A 30 -8.89 -8.91 1.90
C CYS A 30 -9.58 -10.07 2.64
N THR A 31 -9.01 -11.28 2.61
CA THR A 31 -9.55 -12.44 3.35
C THR A 31 -9.56 -12.19 4.86
N ILE A 32 -8.49 -11.58 5.40
CA ILE A 32 -8.42 -11.18 6.82
C ILE A 32 -9.48 -10.16 7.16
N ASN A 33 -9.66 -9.13 6.32
CA ASN A 33 -10.69 -8.11 6.53
C ASN A 33 -12.09 -8.74 6.56
N ASP A 34 -12.43 -9.60 5.60
CA ASP A 34 -13.73 -10.27 5.56
C ASP A 34 -13.96 -11.20 6.76
N LEU A 35 -12.90 -11.85 7.26
CA LEU A 35 -12.97 -12.68 8.47
C LEU A 35 -13.25 -11.84 9.72
N TRP A 36 -12.63 -10.66 9.84
CA TRP A 36 -12.80 -9.75 10.97
C TRP A 36 -14.14 -9.01 10.94
N ASP A 37 -14.57 -8.62 9.74
CA ASP A 37 -15.80 -7.84 9.52
C ASP A 37 -17.04 -8.74 9.36
N ARG A 38 -16.91 -10.07 9.46
CA ARG A 38 -17.99 -11.07 9.26
C ARG A 38 -19.29 -10.83 10.04
N ASN A 39 -19.20 -10.16 11.20
CA ASN A 39 -20.38 -9.84 12.03
C ASN A 39 -20.98 -8.47 11.69
N LEU A 40 -20.19 -7.57 11.10
CA LEU A 40 -20.57 -6.21 10.76
C LEU A 40 -21.12 -6.15 9.32
N ASP A 41 -20.43 -6.79 8.38
CA ASP A 41 -20.74 -6.77 6.95
C ASP A 41 -22.19 -7.18 6.60
N PRO A 42 -22.83 -8.16 7.27
CA PRO A 42 -24.24 -8.48 6.99
C PRO A 42 -25.23 -7.32 7.23
N HIS A 43 -24.84 -6.35 8.05
CA HIS A 43 -25.68 -5.21 8.45
C HIS A 43 -25.42 -3.95 7.60
N VAL A 44 -24.49 -4.00 6.64
CA VAL A 44 -24.12 -2.87 5.79
C VAL A 44 -24.53 -3.17 4.35
N GLU A 45 -25.34 -2.29 3.74
CA GLU A 45 -25.93 -2.50 2.42
C GLU A 45 -24.89 -2.86 1.34
N ARG A 46 -23.75 -2.14 1.35
CA ARG A 46 -22.65 -2.35 0.41
C ARG A 46 -21.92 -3.68 0.59
N THR A 47 -21.79 -4.19 1.81
CA THR A 47 -20.92 -5.34 2.13
C THR A 47 -21.68 -6.61 2.49
N ARG A 48 -23.01 -6.57 2.62
CA ARG A 48 -23.85 -7.73 2.92
C ARG A 48 -23.71 -8.89 1.93
N LEU A 49 -23.30 -8.60 0.69
CA LEU A 49 -23.13 -9.60 -0.38
C LEU A 49 -21.75 -10.25 -0.40
N ARG A 50 -20.83 -9.86 0.49
CA ARG A 50 -19.51 -10.49 0.57
C ARG A 50 -19.61 -12.00 0.90
N PRO A 51 -18.68 -12.83 0.42
CA PRO A 51 -18.80 -14.29 0.51
C PRO A 51 -19.02 -14.83 1.93
N ILE A 52 -18.27 -14.31 2.92
CA ILE A 52 -18.39 -14.71 4.33
C ILE A 52 -19.67 -14.13 4.95
N ALA A 53 -19.99 -12.86 4.68
CA ALA A 53 -21.18 -12.19 5.20
C ALA A 53 -22.49 -12.87 4.78
N ARG A 54 -22.61 -13.27 3.51
CA ARG A 54 -23.77 -14.01 2.99
C ARG A 54 -23.74 -15.52 3.28
N ARG A 55 -22.74 -15.99 4.04
CA ARG A 55 -22.52 -17.41 4.40
C ARG A 55 -22.33 -18.35 3.21
N ALA A 56 -21.85 -17.84 2.07
CA ALA A 56 -21.50 -18.69 0.93
C ALA A 56 -20.21 -19.50 1.17
N ILE A 57 -19.36 -19.02 2.07
CA ILE A 57 -18.12 -19.68 2.50
C ILE A 57 -18.07 -19.63 4.03
N THR A 58 -17.69 -20.74 4.65
CA THR A 58 -17.49 -20.82 6.12
C THR A 58 -16.20 -20.11 6.54
N PRO A 59 -16.12 -19.55 7.77
CA PRO A 59 -14.87 -18.98 8.27
C PRO A 59 -13.68 -19.95 8.22
N GLN A 60 -13.93 -21.25 8.43
CA GLN A 60 -12.92 -22.30 8.34
C GLN A 60 -12.36 -22.45 6.92
N GLN A 61 -13.22 -22.45 5.90
CA GLN A 61 -12.77 -22.46 4.50
C GLN A 61 -11.97 -21.20 4.15
N ALA A 62 -12.40 -20.04 4.64
CA ALA A 62 -11.65 -18.79 4.46
C ALA A 62 -10.28 -18.82 5.15
N LEU A 63 -10.15 -19.45 6.33
CA LEU A 63 -8.85 -19.66 6.99
C LEU A 63 -7.93 -20.59 6.19
N VAL A 64 -8.45 -21.66 5.60
CA VAL A 64 -7.66 -22.56 4.73
C VAL A 64 -7.18 -21.79 3.49
N PHE A 65 -8.06 -21.00 2.86
CA PHE A 65 -7.70 -20.15 1.74
C PHE A 65 -6.63 -19.12 2.12
N LEU A 66 -6.78 -18.46 3.28
CA LEU A 66 -5.78 -17.55 3.83
C LEU A 66 -4.43 -18.25 4.05
N GLY A 67 -4.42 -19.47 4.60
CA GLY A 67 -3.21 -20.27 4.77
C GLY A 67 -2.51 -20.54 3.44
N GLY A 68 -3.27 -20.85 2.39
CA GLY A 68 -2.75 -21.00 1.02
C GLY A 68 -2.16 -19.70 0.47
N GLN A 69 -2.84 -18.57 0.66
CA GLN A 69 -2.34 -17.25 0.24
C GLN A 69 -1.04 -16.88 0.97
N LEU A 70 -0.99 -17.05 2.30
CA LEU A 70 0.20 -16.73 3.09
C LEU A 70 1.38 -17.65 2.76
N THR A 71 1.13 -18.94 2.55
CA THR A 71 2.17 -19.89 2.14
C THR A 71 2.72 -19.56 0.76
N THR A 72 1.83 -19.19 -0.18
CA THR A 72 2.24 -18.75 -1.52
C THR A 72 3.02 -17.43 -1.46
N GLY A 73 2.57 -16.47 -0.64
CA GLY A 73 3.27 -15.21 -0.40
C GLY A 73 4.66 -15.43 0.19
N LEU A 74 4.80 -16.36 1.14
CA LEU A 74 6.08 -16.78 1.70
C LEU A 74 6.97 -17.43 0.64
N ALA A 75 6.43 -18.32 -0.18
CA ALA A 75 7.18 -18.96 -1.26
C ALA A 75 7.76 -17.91 -2.24
N VAL A 76 6.96 -16.91 -2.62
CA VAL A 76 7.44 -15.78 -3.44
C VAL A 76 8.50 -14.97 -2.70
N LEU A 77 8.33 -14.70 -1.40
CA LEU A 77 9.31 -13.96 -0.60
C LEU A 77 10.66 -14.69 -0.55
N LEU A 78 10.65 -16.01 -0.44
CA LEU A 78 11.85 -16.84 -0.41
C LEU A 78 12.57 -16.94 -1.77
N CYS A 79 11.95 -16.50 -2.87
CA CYS A 79 12.61 -16.35 -4.16
C CYS A 79 13.49 -15.09 -4.24
N PHE A 80 13.36 -14.14 -3.31
CA PHE A 80 14.22 -12.97 -3.22
C PHE A 80 15.48 -13.25 -2.39
N PRO A 81 16.52 -12.40 -2.47
CA PRO A 81 17.66 -12.46 -1.56
C PRO A 81 17.24 -12.48 -0.09
N MET A 82 18.00 -13.16 0.76
CA MET A 82 17.67 -13.36 2.18
C MET A 82 17.46 -12.03 2.94
N GLU A 83 18.12 -10.96 2.53
CA GLU A 83 17.92 -9.61 3.06
C GLU A 83 16.45 -9.17 2.98
N CYS A 84 15.75 -9.48 1.88
CA CYS A 84 14.34 -9.14 1.71
C CYS A 84 13.46 -9.78 2.78
N PHE A 85 13.80 -10.98 3.27
CA PHE A 85 13.07 -11.63 4.36
C PHE A 85 13.13 -10.81 5.66
N TRP A 86 14.33 -10.32 6.00
CA TRP A 86 14.54 -9.49 7.19
C TRP A 86 13.84 -8.13 7.06
N TYR A 87 13.89 -7.50 5.89
CA TYR A 87 13.16 -6.25 5.65
C TYR A 87 11.65 -6.43 5.57
N ALA A 88 11.16 -7.60 5.15
CA ALA A 88 9.72 -7.90 5.09
C ALA A 88 9.13 -8.17 6.48
N THR A 89 9.89 -8.76 7.40
CA THR A 89 9.37 -9.21 8.70
C THR A 89 8.70 -8.09 9.52
N PRO A 90 9.26 -6.88 9.65
CA PRO A 90 8.61 -5.77 10.37
C PRO A 90 7.26 -5.35 9.77
N SER A 91 7.05 -5.57 8.46
CA SER A 91 5.77 -5.22 7.82
C SER A 91 4.59 -6.02 8.37
N LEU A 92 4.83 -7.24 8.87
CA LEU A 92 3.77 -8.08 9.44
C LEU A 92 3.13 -7.41 10.67
N ALA A 93 3.92 -6.71 11.49
CA ALA A 93 3.39 -5.94 12.61
C ALA A 93 2.40 -4.88 12.11
N LEU A 94 2.77 -4.12 11.08
CA LEU A 94 1.89 -3.10 10.50
C LEU A 94 0.62 -3.71 9.89
N VAL A 95 0.75 -4.83 9.16
CA VAL A 95 -0.40 -5.53 8.54
C VAL A 95 -1.36 -6.04 9.61
N THR A 96 -0.86 -6.60 10.71
CA THR A 96 -1.71 -7.06 11.82
C THR A 96 -2.39 -5.92 12.58
N LEU A 97 -1.73 -4.77 12.70
CA LEU A 97 -2.27 -3.59 13.39
C LEU A 97 -3.27 -2.80 12.54
N TYR A 98 -3.19 -2.88 11.21
CA TYR A 98 -4.05 -2.10 10.30
C TYR A 98 -5.56 -2.28 10.56
N PRO A 99 -6.10 -3.50 10.70
CA PRO A 99 -7.53 -3.68 11.01
C PRO A 99 -7.96 -3.00 12.32
N LEU A 100 -7.06 -2.92 13.31
CA LEU A 100 -7.32 -2.23 14.58
C LEU A 100 -7.29 -0.71 14.44
N ALA A 101 -6.52 -0.16 13.49
CA ALA A 101 -6.39 1.28 13.29
C ALA A 101 -7.75 1.95 13.05
N LYS A 102 -8.67 1.29 12.33
CA LYS A 102 -10.04 1.79 12.09
C LYS A 102 -10.83 2.02 13.38
N ARG A 103 -10.48 1.34 14.48
CA ARG A 103 -11.18 1.44 15.77
C ARG A 103 -10.60 2.50 16.71
N VAL A 104 -9.38 2.96 16.44
CA VAL A 104 -8.61 3.81 17.38
C VAL A 104 -8.34 5.21 16.80
N THR A 105 -8.26 5.37 15.48
CA THR A 105 -7.90 6.64 14.84
C THR A 105 -8.86 7.07 13.73
N TYR A 106 -8.95 8.39 13.50
CA TYR A 106 -9.63 8.99 12.34
C TYR A 106 -8.84 8.82 11.03
N TYR A 107 -7.59 8.35 11.12
CA TYR A 107 -6.64 8.28 10.00
C TYR A 107 -6.16 6.85 9.71
N PRO A 108 -7.05 5.85 9.57
CA PRO A 108 -6.64 4.49 9.24
C PRO A 108 -5.91 4.42 7.88
N GLN A 109 -6.12 5.42 7.01
CA GLN A 109 -5.47 5.54 5.70
C GLN A 109 -3.95 5.71 5.82
N ILE A 110 -3.46 6.34 6.89
CA ILE A 110 -2.01 6.48 7.11
C ILE A 110 -1.40 5.11 7.43
N VAL A 111 -2.07 4.33 8.29
CA VAL A 111 -1.63 2.96 8.61
C VAL A 111 -1.70 2.06 7.37
N LEU A 112 -2.75 2.22 6.56
CA LEU A 112 -2.85 1.57 5.25
C LEU A 112 -1.66 1.92 4.36
N GLY A 113 -1.32 3.20 4.25
CA GLY A 113 -0.18 3.70 3.49
C GLY A 113 1.12 3.04 3.92
N PHE A 114 1.37 2.92 5.23
CA PHE A 114 2.55 2.23 5.75
C PHE A 114 2.58 0.75 5.30
N THR A 115 1.45 0.06 5.38
CA THR A 115 1.40 -1.35 4.97
C THR A 115 1.61 -1.56 3.47
N PHE A 116 0.99 -0.73 2.62
CA PHE A 116 1.02 -0.92 1.16
C PHE A 116 2.32 -0.44 0.53
N SER A 117 2.93 0.58 1.10
CA SER A 117 4.11 1.20 0.51
C SER A 117 5.38 0.39 0.77
N TRP A 118 5.32 -0.66 1.61
CA TRP A 118 6.49 -1.41 2.08
C TRP A 118 7.32 -2.04 0.95
N GLY A 119 6.70 -2.32 -0.20
CA GLY A 119 7.41 -2.77 -1.41
C GLY A 119 8.50 -1.80 -1.87
N ALA A 120 8.35 -0.49 -1.61
CA ALA A 120 9.38 0.51 -1.89
C ALA A 120 10.68 0.26 -1.11
N ILE A 121 10.61 -0.34 0.09
CA ILE A 121 11.78 -0.68 0.90
C ILE A 121 12.40 -1.98 0.39
N ILE A 122 11.59 -3.02 0.15
CA ILE A 122 12.07 -4.35 -0.27
C ILE A 122 12.64 -4.33 -1.70
N GLY A 123 12.17 -3.41 -2.57
CA GLY A 123 12.61 -3.31 -3.96
C GLY A 123 14.11 -3.08 -4.15
N PHE A 124 14.77 -2.40 -3.21
CA PHE A 124 16.21 -2.13 -3.26
C PHE A 124 17.06 -3.39 -3.03
N PRO A 125 16.95 -4.10 -1.88
CA PRO A 125 17.70 -5.34 -1.65
C PRO A 125 17.31 -6.44 -2.66
N ALA A 126 16.08 -6.45 -3.17
CA ALA A 126 15.65 -7.38 -4.22
C ALA A 126 16.43 -7.20 -5.54
N MET A 127 17.02 -6.01 -5.76
CA MET A 127 17.86 -5.69 -6.90
C MET A 127 19.36 -5.64 -6.53
N GLY A 128 19.74 -6.17 -5.36
CA GLY A 128 21.12 -6.19 -4.88
C GLY A 128 21.64 -4.84 -4.41
N VAL A 129 20.75 -3.90 -4.06
CA VAL A 129 21.14 -2.61 -3.48
C VAL A 129 20.98 -2.66 -1.97
N GLU A 130 22.10 -2.69 -1.26
CA GLU A 130 22.12 -2.68 0.19
C GLU A 130 21.67 -1.32 0.74
N LEU A 131 20.51 -1.31 1.41
CA LEU A 131 19.82 -0.07 1.77
C LEU A 131 20.52 0.71 2.89
N LEU A 132 21.01 0.01 3.92
CA LEU A 132 21.62 0.64 5.10
C LEU A 132 23.04 1.14 4.85
N ALA A 133 23.77 0.53 3.90
CA ALA A 133 25.12 0.94 3.53
C ALA A 133 25.14 2.08 2.51
N ASN A 134 24.04 2.29 1.77
CA ASN A 134 23.97 3.27 0.70
C ASN A 134 23.03 4.44 1.04
N GLN A 135 23.61 5.57 1.43
CA GLN A 135 22.87 6.78 1.82
C GLN A 135 21.92 7.29 0.72
N ALA A 136 22.33 7.21 -0.55
CA ALA A 136 21.51 7.63 -1.67
C ALA A 136 20.29 6.70 -1.85
N ALA A 137 20.51 5.39 -1.72
CA ALA A 137 19.44 4.38 -1.76
C ALA A 137 18.46 4.56 -0.59
N LEU A 138 18.98 4.78 0.64
CA LEU A 138 18.16 5.02 1.82
C LEU A 138 17.28 6.27 1.65
N THR A 139 17.87 7.36 1.16
CA THR A 139 17.14 8.61 0.89
C THR A 139 16.07 8.40 -0.18
N ALA A 140 16.42 7.73 -1.28
CA ALA A 140 15.47 7.42 -2.35
C ALA A 140 14.32 6.54 -1.85
N ALA A 141 14.60 5.47 -1.10
CA ALA A 141 13.59 4.58 -0.54
C ALA A 141 12.66 5.31 0.44
N ALA A 142 13.22 6.14 1.32
CA ALA A 142 12.44 6.92 2.28
C ALA A 142 11.51 7.92 1.58
N CYS A 143 12.02 8.65 0.58
CA CYS A 143 11.21 9.57 -0.23
C CYS A 143 10.12 8.82 -1.02
N LEU A 144 10.45 7.68 -1.63
CA LEU A 144 9.50 6.88 -2.40
C LEU A 144 8.40 6.30 -1.50
N TYR A 145 8.79 5.77 -0.35
CA TYR A 145 7.88 5.24 0.65
C TYR A 145 6.92 6.32 1.17
N ALA A 146 7.45 7.50 1.52
CA ALA A 146 6.64 8.63 1.96
C ALA A 146 5.72 9.18 0.85
N SER A 147 6.20 9.20 -0.41
CA SER A 147 5.38 9.58 -1.57
C SER A 147 4.19 8.62 -1.73
N ASN A 148 4.42 7.31 -1.65
CA ASN A 148 3.37 6.30 -1.76
C ASN A 148 2.37 6.36 -0.60
N ILE A 149 2.82 6.69 0.62
CA ILE A 149 1.92 6.93 1.76
C ILE A 149 1.03 8.15 1.50
N ALA A 150 1.61 9.27 1.06
CA ALA A 150 0.85 10.47 0.73
C ALA A 150 -0.19 10.19 -0.37
N TRP A 151 0.19 9.44 -1.40
CA TRP A 151 -0.73 8.98 -2.43
C TRP A 151 -1.84 8.08 -1.88
N THR A 152 -1.49 7.15 -0.97
CA THR A 152 -2.46 6.26 -0.33
C THR A 152 -3.51 7.03 0.46
N VAL A 153 -3.07 8.00 1.26
CA VAL A 153 -3.99 8.86 2.02
C VAL A 153 -4.85 9.70 1.06
N LEU A 154 -4.27 10.20 -0.03
CA LEU A 154 -4.97 11.00 -1.02
C LEU A 154 -6.12 10.21 -1.67
N TYR A 155 -5.84 9.06 -2.28
CA TYR A 155 -6.89 8.31 -2.97
C TYR A 155 -7.91 7.72 -1.98
N ASP A 156 -7.47 7.25 -0.82
CA ASP A 156 -8.37 6.62 0.15
C ASP A 156 -9.24 7.68 0.86
N MET A 157 -8.76 8.93 0.96
CA MET A 157 -9.60 10.07 1.33
C MET A 157 -10.67 10.35 0.29
N ILE A 158 -10.37 10.26 -1.02
CA ILE A 158 -11.38 10.36 -2.09
C ILE A 158 -12.43 9.25 -1.94
N TYR A 159 -12.01 8.00 -1.70
CA TYR A 159 -12.96 6.91 -1.45
C TYR A 159 -13.85 7.16 -0.23
N ALA A 160 -13.26 7.63 0.87
CA ALA A 160 -14.00 7.92 2.10
C ALA A 160 -15.05 9.04 1.93
N HIS A 161 -14.96 9.90 0.90
CA HIS A 161 -16.01 10.88 0.62
C HIS A 161 -17.33 10.25 0.19
N MET A 162 -17.29 9.06 -0.41
CA MET A 162 -18.51 8.32 -0.78
C MET A 162 -19.27 7.84 0.46
N ASP A 163 -18.56 7.58 1.56
CA ASP A 163 -19.11 6.99 2.78
C ASP A 163 -19.41 8.06 3.88
N ILE A 164 -19.14 9.35 3.67
CA ILE A 164 -19.33 10.43 4.68
C ILE A 164 -20.70 10.40 5.35
N LYS A 165 -21.78 10.26 4.56
CA LYS A 165 -23.16 10.33 5.08
C LYS A 165 -23.48 9.14 5.97
N ASP A 166 -22.96 7.97 5.63
CA ASP A 166 -23.21 6.73 6.36
C ASP A 166 -22.29 6.65 7.59
N ASP A 167 -21.04 7.07 7.47
CA ASP A 167 -20.10 7.22 8.57
C ASP A 167 -20.64 8.16 9.65
N ALA A 168 -21.17 9.32 9.25
CA ALA A 168 -21.75 10.30 10.19
C ALA A 168 -22.95 9.72 10.95
N LYS A 169 -23.82 8.97 10.27
CA LYS A 169 -24.98 8.30 10.91
C LYS A 169 -24.57 7.15 11.83
N ALA A 170 -23.53 6.40 11.46
CA ALA A 170 -23.01 5.27 12.22
C ALA A 170 -22.06 5.68 13.35
N GLY A 171 -21.72 6.97 13.49
CA GLY A 171 -20.74 7.47 14.46
C GLY A 171 -19.30 7.05 14.16
N ILE A 172 -19.01 6.68 12.92
CA ILE A 172 -17.68 6.24 12.47
C ILE A 172 -16.79 7.47 12.23
N LYS A 173 -15.56 7.38 12.73
CA LYS A 173 -14.56 8.45 12.70
C LYS A 173 -13.74 8.36 11.43
N SER A 174 -13.99 9.21 10.42
CA SER A 174 -13.24 9.22 9.16
C SER A 174 -12.53 10.55 8.86
N ILE A 175 -11.43 10.48 8.11
CA ILE A 175 -10.65 11.64 7.65
C ILE A 175 -11.50 12.61 6.82
N ALA A 176 -12.40 12.06 6.01
CA ALA A 176 -13.28 12.79 5.14
C ALA A 176 -14.30 13.60 5.96
N LEU A 177 -14.87 13.00 7.00
CA LEU A 177 -15.74 13.71 7.95
C LEU A 177 -14.98 14.82 8.71
N LYS A 178 -13.73 14.56 9.12
CA LYS A 178 -12.93 15.55 9.85
C LYS A 178 -12.53 16.76 9.01
N HIS A 179 -12.34 16.58 7.70
CA HIS A 179 -11.86 17.61 6.78
C HIS A 179 -12.87 18.03 5.72
N GLU A 180 -14.16 17.73 5.91
CA GLU A 180 -15.23 17.93 4.92
C GLU A 180 -15.23 19.35 4.28
N LYS A 181 -14.96 20.38 5.08
CA LYS A 181 -14.95 21.79 4.63
C LYS A 181 -13.66 22.20 3.89
N GLU A 182 -12.58 21.43 4.05
CA GLU A 182 -11.24 21.77 3.57
C GLU A 182 -10.64 20.67 2.67
N THR A 183 -11.46 19.70 2.25
CA THR A 183 -11.07 18.53 1.47
C THR A 183 -10.14 18.86 0.31
N LYS A 184 -10.52 19.82 -0.54
CA LYS A 184 -9.72 20.19 -1.71
C LYS A 184 -8.33 20.67 -1.31
N LYS A 185 -8.20 21.47 -0.25
CA LYS A 185 -6.90 21.96 0.22
C LYS A 185 -6.03 20.80 0.75
N VAL A 186 -6.61 19.87 1.49
CA VAL A 186 -5.90 18.69 2.00
C VAL A 186 -5.44 17.79 0.86
N LEU A 187 -6.32 17.47 -0.10
CA LEU A 187 -5.99 16.65 -1.27
C LEU A 187 -4.91 17.31 -2.13
N SER A 188 -5.01 18.61 -2.41
CA SER A 188 -3.98 19.34 -3.15
C SER A 188 -2.65 19.40 -2.40
N GLY A 189 -2.66 19.58 -1.07
CA GLY A 189 -1.46 19.51 -0.26
C GLY A 189 -0.79 18.14 -0.31
N LEU A 190 -1.56 17.06 -0.20
CA LEU A 190 -1.06 15.69 -0.33
C LEU A 190 -0.50 15.42 -1.73
N ALA A 191 -1.13 15.94 -2.78
CA ALA A 191 -0.65 15.82 -4.15
C ALA A 191 0.72 16.52 -4.34
N ILE A 192 0.86 17.74 -3.83
CA ILE A 192 2.13 18.49 -3.90
C ILE A 192 3.23 17.75 -3.14
N VAL A 193 2.94 17.25 -1.94
CA VAL A 193 3.88 16.45 -1.13
C VAL A 193 4.27 15.16 -1.87
N GLN A 194 3.30 14.45 -2.44
CA GLN A 194 3.51 13.23 -3.20
C GLN A 194 4.45 13.46 -4.39
N LEU A 195 4.20 14.49 -5.20
CA LEU A 195 5.03 14.85 -6.35
C LEU A 195 6.43 15.32 -5.95
N GLY A 196 6.54 16.12 -4.89
CA GLY A 196 7.82 16.59 -4.36
C GLY A 196 8.71 15.43 -3.90
N LEU A 197 8.14 14.50 -3.14
CA LEU A 197 8.85 13.30 -2.65
C LEU A 197 9.20 12.33 -3.80
N LEU A 198 8.32 12.18 -4.80
CA LEU A 198 8.61 11.36 -5.97
C LEU A 198 9.74 11.95 -6.81
N SER A 199 9.79 13.28 -6.95
CA SER A 199 10.89 13.99 -7.60
C SER A 199 12.20 13.83 -6.82
N ALA A 200 12.15 13.99 -5.49
CA ALA A 200 13.30 13.80 -4.60
C ALA A 200 13.86 12.38 -4.69
N THR A 201 12.98 11.37 -4.84
CA THR A 201 13.39 9.98 -5.11
C THR A 201 14.23 9.89 -6.37
N GLY A 202 13.76 10.47 -7.48
CA GLY A 202 14.46 10.46 -8.76
C GLY A 202 15.83 11.13 -8.69
N VAL A 203 15.92 12.26 -8.00
CA VAL A 203 17.19 12.99 -7.80
C VAL A 203 18.15 12.18 -6.93
N ALA A 204 17.72 11.69 -5.78
CA ALA A 204 18.55 10.89 -4.87
C ALA A 204 19.05 9.61 -5.53
N ALA A 205 18.21 8.99 -6.36
CA ALA A 205 18.52 7.76 -7.06
C ALA A 205 19.35 7.95 -8.35
N GLY A 206 19.53 9.18 -8.82
CA GLY A 206 20.17 9.49 -10.10
C GLY A 206 19.41 8.93 -11.30
N LEU A 207 18.07 8.97 -11.28
CA LEU A 207 17.23 8.44 -12.35
C LEU A 207 17.19 9.38 -13.56
N GLY A 208 17.03 8.79 -14.75
CA GLY A 208 16.99 9.53 -16.01
C GLY A 208 15.65 10.21 -16.32
N PRO A 209 15.57 10.97 -17.42
CA PRO A 209 14.38 11.73 -17.80
C PRO A 209 13.10 10.91 -17.95
N VAL A 210 13.21 9.64 -18.35
CA VAL A 210 12.06 8.72 -18.50
C VAL A 210 11.31 8.55 -17.18
N PHE A 211 12.02 8.48 -16.04
CA PHE A 211 11.38 8.40 -14.73
C PHE A 211 10.63 9.69 -14.40
N PHE A 212 11.24 10.85 -14.63
CA PHE A 212 10.61 12.13 -14.30
C PHE A 212 9.36 12.38 -15.16
N VAL A 213 9.45 12.14 -16.47
CA VAL A 213 8.30 12.33 -17.36
C VAL A 213 7.20 11.32 -17.07
N GLY A 214 7.55 10.03 -16.99
CA GLY A 214 6.57 8.96 -16.80
C GLY A 214 5.92 8.97 -15.41
N SER A 215 6.73 9.05 -14.36
CA SER A 215 6.25 8.94 -12.98
C SER A 215 5.76 10.28 -12.44
N VAL A 216 6.62 11.31 -12.42
CA VAL A 216 6.26 12.62 -11.84
C VAL A 216 5.28 13.37 -12.75
N GLY A 217 5.60 13.44 -14.05
CA GLY A 217 4.72 14.09 -15.03
C GLY A 217 3.37 13.40 -15.16
N GLY A 218 3.36 12.05 -15.20
CA GLY A 218 2.13 11.26 -15.20
C GLY A 218 1.28 11.48 -13.95
N ALA A 219 1.88 11.44 -12.76
CA ALA A 219 1.19 11.72 -11.51
C ALA A 219 0.62 13.15 -11.49
N ALA A 220 1.40 14.15 -11.91
CA ALA A 220 0.96 15.55 -11.96
C ALA A 220 -0.22 15.73 -12.94
N LEU A 221 -0.18 15.08 -14.10
CA LEU A 221 -1.27 15.13 -15.07
C LEU A 221 -2.56 14.53 -14.47
N THR A 222 -2.48 13.30 -13.94
CA THR A 222 -3.66 12.63 -13.38
C THR A 222 -4.27 13.43 -12.22
N LEU A 223 -3.45 13.88 -11.27
CA LEU A 223 -3.92 14.66 -10.12
C LEU A 223 -4.41 16.07 -10.51
N GLY A 224 -3.85 16.67 -11.56
CA GLY A 224 -4.28 17.98 -12.07
C GLY A 224 -5.61 17.93 -12.84
N THR A 225 -6.02 16.74 -13.30
CA THR A 225 -7.28 16.53 -14.03
C THR A 225 -8.44 16.01 -13.17
N MET A 226 -8.19 15.64 -11.91
CA MET A 226 -9.22 15.20 -10.94
C MET A 226 -9.89 16.38 -10.24
#